data_AF-A0A0N4XNA1-F1
#
_entry.id   AF-A0A0N4XNA1-F1
#
_cell.length_a   1.000
_cell.length_b   1.000
_cell.length_c   1.000
_cell.angle_alpha   90.00
_cell.angle_beta   90.00
_cell.angle_gamma   90.00
#
_symmetry.space_group_name_H-M   'P 1'
#
loop_
_entity.id
_entity.type
_entity.pdbx_description
1 polymer ?
#
loop_
_entity_poly.entity_id
_entity_poly.type
_entity_poly.pdbx_seq_one_letter_code
_entity_poly.pdbx_strand_id
1 'polypeptide(L)'
;MLSMLKDDCTQIRMVAAKKVLKILSLYWNFVPRDFVKQYMTVIVDTLSRDFVVGVRLAVYEGMRYIIGVPACLNAAEHALKCITLNGINDKNERVRVAAFEMLKMLKGHRYIRVRE
;
A
#
# COMPACT_ATOMS: atom_id res chain seq x y z
N MET A 1 8.91 14.42 -3.12
CA MET A 1 8.14 13.35 -2.45
C MET A 1 8.86 12.01 -2.49
N LEU A 2 9.43 11.57 -3.62
CA LEU A 2 10.12 10.27 -3.67
C LEU A 2 11.30 10.16 -2.70
N SER A 3 12.08 11.24 -2.52
CA SER A 3 13.16 11.30 -1.53
C SER A 3 12.67 11.05 -0.11
N MET A 4 11.48 11.53 0.26
CA MET A 4 10.89 11.34 1.59
C MET A 4 10.53 9.87 1.87
N LEU A 5 10.26 9.07 0.84
CA LEU A 5 10.06 7.62 0.99
C LEU A 5 11.37 6.89 1.28
N LYS A 6 12.52 7.50 0.98
CA LYS A 6 13.86 6.94 1.17
C LYS A 6 14.65 7.66 2.27
N ASP A 7 13.98 8.50 3.04
CA ASP A 7 14.60 9.33 4.08
C ASP A 7 15.14 8.44 5.21
N ASP A 8 16.28 8.80 5.81
CA ASP A 8 16.83 8.07 6.95
C ASP A 8 15.93 8.17 8.19
N CYS A 9 15.20 9.29 8.32
CA CYS A 9 14.23 9.49 9.38
C CYS A 9 13.00 8.60 9.17
N THR A 10 12.85 7.65 10.09
CA THR A 10 11.77 6.66 10.06
C THR A 10 10.38 7.31 10.11
N GLN A 11 10.23 8.40 10.87
CA GLN A 11 8.98 9.15 10.97
C GLN A 11 8.60 9.81 9.64
N ILE A 12 9.59 10.33 8.90
CA ILE A 12 9.36 10.88 7.55
C ILE A 12 8.90 9.77 6.61
N ARG A 13 9.57 8.61 6.60
CA ARG A 13 9.14 7.46 5.76
C ARG A 13 7.73 6.99 6.10
N MET A 14 7.38 6.89 7.37
CA MET A 14 6.05 6.49 7.83
C MET A 14 4.97 7.41 7.28
N VAL A 15 5.14 8.73 7.45
CA VAL A 15 4.18 9.72 6.96
C VAL A 15 4.15 9.72 5.44
N ALA A 16 5.31 9.70 4.78
CA ALA A 16 5.41 9.70 3.33
C ALA A 16 4.71 8.50 2.69
N ALA A 17 4.92 7.28 3.21
CA ALA A 17 4.29 6.06 2.70
C ALA A 17 2.77 6.19 2.65
N LYS A 18 2.16 6.66 3.75
CA LYS A 18 0.71 6.82 3.86
C LYS A 18 0.18 7.98 3.00
N LYS A 19 0.88 9.12 3.00
CA LYS A 19 0.43 10.33 2.29
C LYS A 19 0.56 10.21 0.78
N VAL A 20 1.62 9.57 0.28
CA VAL A 20 1.78 9.31 -1.16
C VAL A 20 0.63 8.45 -1.67
N LEU A 21 0.28 7.36 -0.98
CA LEU A 21 -0.85 6.50 -1.37
C LEU A 21 -2.19 7.25 -1.36
N LYS A 22 -2.41 8.15 -0.39
CA LYS A 22 -3.59 9.03 -0.38
C LYS A 22 -3.61 10.02 -1.54
N ILE A 23 -2.47 10.64 -1.88
CA ILE A 23 -2.38 11.56 -3.01
C ILE A 23 -2.63 10.81 -4.32
N LEU A 24 -2.00 9.65 -4.49
CA LEU A 24 -2.22 8.81 -5.67
C LEU A 24 -3.68 8.40 -5.82
N SER A 25 -4.38 8.06 -4.73
CA SER A 25 -5.81 7.71 -4.83
C SER A 25 -6.69 8.90 -5.25
N LEU A 26 -6.34 10.12 -4.84
CA LEU A 26 -7.10 11.33 -5.16
C LEU A 26 -6.87 11.82 -6.59
N TYR A 27 -5.64 11.69 -7.09
CA TYR A 27 -5.22 12.27 -8.37
C TYR A 27 -4.84 11.22 -9.41
N TRP A 28 -5.28 9.97 -9.25
CA TRP A 28 -4.84 8.82 -10.05
C TRP A 28 -4.84 9.05 -11.56
N ASN A 29 -5.90 9.68 -12.08
CA ASN A 29 -6.05 9.93 -13.52
C ASN A 29 -5.23 11.12 -14.04
N PHE A 30 -4.68 11.94 -13.14
CA PHE A 30 -3.88 13.12 -13.47
C PHE A 30 -2.37 12.88 -13.30
N VAL A 31 -1.99 11.92 -12.47
CA VAL A 31 -0.58 11.59 -12.22
C VAL A 31 -0.05 10.76 -13.40
N PRO A 32 1.08 11.14 -14.03
CA PRO A 32 1.64 10.36 -15.12
C PRO A 32 2.04 8.95 -14.65
N ARG A 33 1.83 7.96 -15.51
CA ARG A 33 1.94 6.53 -15.15
C ARG A 33 3.34 6.14 -14.67
N ASP A 34 4.38 6.76 -15.20
CA ASP A 34 5.77 6.51 -14.78
C ASP A 34 6.02 6.95 -13.33
N PHE A 35 5.42 8.07 -12.91
CA PHE A 35 5.48 8.49 -11.50
C PHE A 35 4.75 7.48 -10.63
N VAL A 36 3.51 7.12 -10.98
CA VAL A 36 2.75 6.11 -10.23
C VAL A 36 3.58 4.83 -10.05
N LYS A 37 4.17 4.32 -11.13
CA LYS A 37 5.02 3.13 -11.12
C LYS A 37 6.21 3.32 -10.18
N GLN A 38 6.94 4.43 -10.31
CA GLN A 38 8.10 4.72 -9.48
C GLN A 38 7.77 4.75 -7.98
N TYR A 39 6.68 5.43 -7.59
CA TYR A 39 6.24 5.49 -6.19
C TYR A 39 5.77 4.13 -5.68
N MET A 40 4.95 3.42 -6.46
CA MET A 40 4.43 2.11 -6.09
C MET A 40 5.55 1.07 -5.94
N THR A 41 6.57 1.09 -6.81
CA THR A 41 7.76 0.22 -6.69
C THR A 41 8.46 0.43 -5.37
N VAL A 42 8.76 1.68 -4.96
CA VAL A 42 9.43 1.92 -3.65
C VAL A 42 8.56 1.45 -2.49
N ILE A 43 7.26 1.72 -2.54
CA ILE A 43 6.34 1.36 -1.46
C ILE A 43 6.18 -0.16 -1.33
N VAL A 44 5.97 -0.85 -2.45
CA VAL A 44 5.70 -2.29 -2.50
C VAL A 44 6.98 -3.08 -2.28
N ASP A 45 8.07 -2.74 -2.97
CA ASP A 45 9.27 -3.56 -2.96
C ASP A 45 10.19 -3.26 -1.77
N THR A 46 10.19 -2.01 -1.30
CA THR A 46 11.06 -1.58 -0.20
C THR A 46 10.28 -1.39 1.10
N LEU A 47 9.32 -0.47 1.13
CA LEU A 47 8.72 -0.05 2.41
C LEU A 47 7.81 -1.11 3.05
N SER A 48 7.20 -1.99 2.26
CA SER A 48 6.41 -3.11 2.80
C SER A 48 7.26 -4.12 3.59
N ARG A 49 8.59 -4.08 3.43
CA ARG A 49 9.57 -4.93 4.10
C ARG A 49 10.57 -4.13 4.95
N ASP A 50 10.27 -2.84 5.22
CA ASP A 50 11.13 -1.97 6.02
C ASP A 50 11.40 -2.61 7.39
N PHE A 51 12.62 -2.43 7.91
CA PHE A 51 12.99 -2.92 9.24
C PHE A 51 12.06 -2.36 10.34
N VAL A 52 11.58 -1.12 10.15
CA VAL A 52 10.72 -0.41 11.09
C VAL A 52 9.26 -0.83 10.92
N VAL A 53 8.69 -1.39 11.99
CA VAL A 53 7.28 -1.83 12.05
C VAL A 53 6.31 -0.73 11.64
N GLY A 54 6.52 0.50 12.13
CA GLY A 54 5.65 1.64 11.82
C GLY A 54 5.61 2.00 10.34
N VAL A 55 6.71 1.82 9.60
CA VAL A 55 6.76 2.07 8.15
C VAL A 55 5.96 1.00 7.43
N ARG A 56 6.17 -0.28 7.76
CA ARG A 56 5.38 -1.39 7.18
C ARG A 56 3.89 -1.21 7.44
N LEU A 57 3.52 -0.87 8.68
CA LEU A 57 2.14 -0.58 9.05
C LEU A 57 1.54 0.53 8.17
N ALA A 58 2.28 1.63 7.98
CA ALA A 58 1.85 2.75 7.16
C ALA A 58 1.60 2.37 5.69
N VAL A 59 2.34 1.39 5.15
CA VAL A 59 2.08 0.84 3.81
C VAL A 59 0.69 0.20 3.73
N TYR A 60 0.37 -0.74 4.62
CA TYR A 60 -0.94 -1.41 4.60
C TYR A 60 -2.08 -0.45 4.90
N GLU A 61 -1.90 0.48 5.84
CA GLU A 61 -2.89 1.51 6.11
C GLU A 61 -3.12 2.45 4.93
N GLY A 62 -2.06 2.81 4.20
CA GLY A 62 -2.14 3.67 3.03
C GLY A 62 -2.74 2.97 1.82
N MET A 63 -2.49 1.67 1.65
CA MET A 63 -3.06 0.87 0.54
C MET A 63 -4.58 0.81 0.59
N ARG A 64 -5.19 1.02 1.77
CA ARG A 64 -6.64 1.20 1.91
C ARG A 64 -7.19 2.35 1.06
N TYR A 65 -6.42 3.44 0.87
CA TYR A 65 -6.83 4.54 0.00
C TYR A 65 -6.85 4.13 -1.47
N ILE A 66 -5.87 3.34 -1.90
CA ILE A 66 -5.79 2.80 -3.27
C ILE A 66 -6.93 1.84 -3.55
N ILE A 67 -7.20 0.90 -2.64
CA ILE A 67 -8.27 -0.09 -2.80
C ILE A 67 -9.65 0.56 -2.88
N GLY A 68 -9.87 1.65 -2.14
CA GLY A 68 -11.15 2.38 -2.16
C GLY A 68 -11.49 3.05 -3.50
N VAL A 69 -10.54 3.14 -4.43
CA VAL A 69 -10.75 3.79 -5.73
C VAL A 69 -10.69 2.76 -6.86
N PRO A 70 -11.81 2.47 -7.56
CA PRO A 70 -11.86 1.43 -8.59
C PRO A 70 -10.80 1.55 -9.69
N ALA A 71 -10.51 2.78 -10.14
CA ALA A 71 -9.49 3.04 -11.16
C ALA A 71 -8.06 2.71 -10.69
N CYS A 72 -7.79 2.84 -9.38
CA CYS A 72 -6.51 2.48 -8.78
C CYS A 72 -6.39 0.97 -8.57
N LEU A 73 -7.45 0.34 -8.07
CA LEU A 73 -7.46 -1.06 -7.67
C LEU A 73 -7.08 -2.00 -8.83
N ASN A 74 -7.63 -1.79 -10.03
CA ASN A 74 -7.29 -2.59 -11.21
C ASN A 74 -5.79 -2.53 -11.53
N ALA A 75 -5.16 -1.38 -11.33
CA ALA A 75 -3.72 -1.21 -11.56
C ALA A 75 -2.86 -1.69 -10.38
N ALA A 76 -3.43 -1.76 -9.18
CA ALA A 76 -2.75 -2.17 -7.96
C ALA A 76 -2.86 -3.68 -7.67
N GLU A 77 -3.52 -4.46 -8.53
CA GLU A 77 -3.74 -5.91 -8.31
C GLU A 77 -2.42 -6.65 -8.06
N HIS A 78 -1.40 -6.41 -8.90
CA HIS A 78 -0.09 -7.03 -8.73
C HIS A 78 0.57 -6.62 -7.41
N ALA A 79 0.54 -5.32 -7.08
CA ALA A 79 1.07 -4.80 -5.83
C ALA A 79 0.40 -5.45 -4.62
N LEU A 80 -0.94 -5.61 -4.64
CA LEU A 80 -1.69 -6.29 -3.59
C LEU A 80 -1.25 -7.75 -3.42
N LYS A 81 -1.10 -8.49 -4.53
CA LYS A 81 -0.58 -9.87 -4.49
C LYS A 81 0.81 -9.94 -3.84
N CYS A 82 1.70 -8.99 -4.17
CA CYS A 82 3.06 -8.95 -3.63
C CYS A 82 3.11 -8.66 -2.11
N ILE A 83 2.28 -7.75 -1.61
CA ILE A 83 2.35 -7.33 -0.19
C ILE A 83 1.46 -8.18 0.73
N THR A 84 0.43 -8.85 0.19
CA THR A 84 -0.56 -9.55 1.02
C THR A 84 0.07 -10.66 1.83
N LEU A 85 0.83 -11.56 1.21
CA LEU A 85 1.46 -12.69 1.89
C LEU A 85 2.46 -12.23 2.97
N ASN A 86 3.21 -11.16 2.70
CA ASN A 86 4.14 -10.59 3.67
C ASN A 86 3.39 -9.98 4.87
N GLY A 87 2.25 -9.33 4.62
CA GLY A 87 1.50 -8.61 5.63
C GLY A 87 0.77 -9.54 6.58
N ILE A 88 0.08 -10.55 6.06
CA ILE A 88 -0.65 -11.51 6.89
C ILE A 88 0.30 -12.41 7.70
N ASN A 89 1.53 -12.62 7.23
CA ASN A 89 2.57 -13.38 7.92
C ASN A 89 3.62 -12.48 8.60
N ASP A 90 3.35 -11.18 8.78
CA ASP A 90 4.31 -10.28 9.41
C ASP A 90 4.58 -10.74 10.85
N LYS A 91 5.83 -10.59 11.30
CA LYS A 91 6.24 -10.94 12.67
C LYS A 91 5.48 -10.11 13.71
N ASN A 92 5.11 -8.88 13.38
CA ASN A 92 4.39 -7.98 14.26
C ASN A 92 2.86 -8.06 14.05
N GLU A 93 2.12 -8.27 15.14
CA GLU A 93 0.65 -8.39 15.09
C GLU A 93 -0.08 -7.18 14.51
N ARG A 94 0.42 -5.96 14.72
CA ARG A 94 -0.24 -4.74 14.25
C ARG A 94 -0.21 -4.65 12.74
N VAL A 95 0.89 -5.09 12.14
CA VAL A 95 1.02 -5.17 10.68
C VAL A 95 0.07 -6.23 10.12
N ARG A 96 -0.03 -7.40 10.78
CA ARG A 96 -1.00 -8.44 10.39
C ARG A 96 -2.43 -7.93 10.44
N VAL A 97 -2.83 -7.26 11.52
CA VAL A 97 -4.16 -6.67 11.66
C VAL A 97 -4.43 -5.66 10.53
N ALA A 98 -3.49 -4.74 10.27
CA ALA A 98 -3.65 -3.78 9.18
C ALA A 98 -3.74 -4.44 7.79
N ALA A 99 -3.00 -5.52 7.55
CA ALA A 99 -3.10 -6.30 6.32
C ALA A 99 -4.48 -6.95 6.18
N PHE A 100 -5.04 -7.54 7.24
CA PHE A 100 -6.40 -8.09 7.23
C PHE A 100 -7.46 -6.99 7.07
N GLU A 101 -7.31 -5.83 7.70
CA GLU A 101 -8.19 -4.68 7.50
C GLU A 101 -8.19 -4.20 6.05
N MET A 102 -7.01 -4.15 5.43
CA MET A 102 -6.86 -3.85 4.00
C MET A 102 -7.58 -4.88 3.13
N LEU A 103 -7.38 -6.18 3.40
CA LEU A 103 -8.05 -7.25 2.65
C LEU A 103 -9.58 -7.22 2.83
N LYS A 104 -10.07 -6.88 4.02
CA LYS A 104 -11.51 -6.75 4.29
C LYS A 104 -12.19 -5.74 3.36
N MET A 105 -11.48 -4.70 2.92
CA MET A 105 -12.01 -3.71 1.97
C MET A 105 -12.26 -4.27 0.57
N LEU A 106 -11.71 -5.45 0.25
CA LEU A 106 -11.96 -6.14 -1.01
C LEU A 106 -13.27 -6.94 -1.00
N LYS A 107 -13.96 -7.05 0.16
CA LYS A 107 -15.25 -7.73 0.26
C LYS A 107 -16.28 -7.03 -0.64
N GLY A 108 -16.95 -7.80 -1.48
CA GLY A 108 -17.95 -7.28 -2.43
C GLY A 108 -17.35 -6.66 -3.69
N HIS A 109 -16.02 -6.74 -3.87
CA HIS A 109 -15.41 -6.28 -5.11
C HIS A 109 -15.77 -7.20 -6.28
N ARG A 110 -16.23 -6.62 -7.40
CA ARG A 110 -16.81 -7.32 -8.56
C ARG A 110 -15.93 -8.47 -9.10
N TYR A 111 -14.61 -8.33 -8.99
CA TYR A 111 -13.64 -9.28 -9.53
C TYR A 111 -13.05 -10.25 -8.50
N ILE A 112 -13.39 -10.11 -7.22
CA ILE A 112 -12.88 -10.97 -6.14
C ILE A 112 -14.02 -11.87 -5.67
N ARG A 113 -14.01 -13.11 -6.16
CA ARG A 113 -14.95 -14.14 -5.74
C ARG A 113 -14.25 -15.07 -4.76
N VAL A 114 -14.71 -15.10 -3.51
CA VAL A 114 -14.36 -16.18 -2.60
C VAL A 114 -15.18 -17.38 -3.07
N ARG A 115 -14.53 -18.46 -3.49
CA ARG A 115 -15.23 -19.73 -3.74
C ARG A 115 -15.57 -20.29 -2.36
N GLU A 116 -16.86 -20.43 -2.09
CA GLU A 116 -17.39 -21.18 -0.93
C GLU A 116 -17.11 -22.68 -1.10
#